data_AF-A0A432SJK6-F1
#
_entry.id   AF-A0A432SJK6-F1
#
_cell.length_a   1.000
_cell.length_b   1.000
_cell.length_c   1.000
_cell.angle_alpha   90.00
_cell.angle_beta   90.00
_cell.angle_gamma   90.00
#
_symmetry.space_group_name_H-M   'P 1'
#
loop_
_entity.id
_entity.type
_entity.pdbx_description
1 polymer ?
#
loop_
_entity_poly.entity_id
_entity_poly.type
_entity_poly.pdbx_seq_one_letter_code
_entity_poly.pdbx_strand_id
1 'polypeptide(L)'
;MHKNYEKILSFMQGASWGAVIIGAYLFFTLFYPFGLIIALIGGFFGASIGLFLVIFFEMANLKLEIYREKKEHTKLMKRMVYLLERLNTSQPSQPSDEKLSDH
;
A
#
# COMPACT_ATOMS: atom_id res chain seq x y z
N MET A 1 -9.05 -16.12 6.62
CA MET A 1 -7.65 -15.83 7.03
C MET A 1 -7.11 -14.46 6.58
N HIS A 2 -7.78 -13.66 5.73
CA HIS A 2 -7.19 -12.44 5.16
C HIS A 2 -7.17 -11.20 6.07
N LYS A 3 -8.15 -11.06 6.98
CA LYS A 3 -8.30 -9.90 7.88
C LYS A 3 -7.23 -9.80 8.99
N ASN A 4 -6.50 -10.88 9.23
CA ASN A 4 -5.52 -10.94 10.32
C ASN A 4 -4.25 -10.19 9.94
N TYR A 5 -3.86 -10.25 8.66
CA TYR A 5 -2.64 -9.61 8.16
C TYR A 5 -2.74 -8.08 8.24
N GLU A 6 -3.86 -7.49 7.86
CA GLU A 6 -4.09 -6.04 8.00
C GLU A 6 -3.99 -5.59 9.45
N LYS A 7 -4.62 -6.31 10.38
CA LYS A 7 -4.53 -5.99 11.81
C LYS A 7 -3.09 -6.07 12.33
N ILE A 8 -2.34 -7.08 11.90
CA ILE A 8 -0.92 -7.24 12.27
C ILE A 8 -0.10 -6.10 11.67
N LEU A 9 -0.37 -5.71 10.41
CA LEU A 9 0.34 -4.63 9.72
C LEU A 9 0.05 -3.25 10.35
N SER A 10 -1.20 -2.94 10.66
CA SER A 10 -1.58 -1.72 11.38
C SER A 10 -0.99 -1.69 12.79
N PHE A 11 -0.94 -2.83 13.47
CA PHE A 11 -0.28 -2.96 14.77
C PHE A 11 1.22 -2.73 14.67
N MET A 12 1.90 -3.31 13.67
CA MET A 12 3.33 -3.12 13.45
C MET A 12 3.69 -1.68 13.05
N GLN A 13 2.81 -0.98 12.34
CA GLN A 13 3.00 0.43 12.03
C GLN A 13 2.85 1.30 13.28
N GLY A 14 1.86 1.01 14.14
CA GLY A 14 1.75 1.64 15.47
C GLY A 14 2.98 1.35 16.35
N ALA A 15 3.47 0.11 16.34
CA ALA A 15 4.70 -0.27 17.05
C ALA A 15 5.94 0.46 16.52
N SER A 16 6.00 0.75 15.21
CA SER A 16 7.09 1.54 14.62
C SER A 16 7.09 2.98 15.11
N TRP A 17 5.92 3.62 15.20
CA TRP A 17 5.81 4.94 15.82
C TRP A 17 6.18 4.92 17.31
N GLY A 18 5.81 3.86 18.02
CA GLY A 18 6.28 3.62 19.39
C GLY A 18 7.80 3.51 19.48
N ALA A 19 8.43 2.80 18.53
CA ALA A 19 9.88 2.68 18.46
C ALA A 19 10.58 4.03 18.21
N VAL A 20 9.97 4.96 17.44
CA VAL A 20 10.49 6.34 17.30
C VAL A 20 10.49 7.05 18.66
N ILE A 21 9.38 7.00 19.39
CA ILE A 21 9.24 7.68 20.69
C ILE A 21 10.20 7.08 21.71
N ILE A 22 10.26 5.76 21.78
CA ILE A 22 11.15 5.03 22.70
C ILE A 22 12.62 5.29 22.33
N GLY A 23 12.96 5.27 21.03
CA GLY A 23 14.31 5.56 20.54
C GLY A 23 14.73 7.00 20.87
N ALA A 24 13.86 7.97 20.61
CA ALA A 24 14.09 9.37 20.96
C ALA A 24 14.29 9.53 22.48
N TYR A 25 13.43 8.91 23.29
CA TYR A 25 13.48 8.99 24.75
C TYR A 25 14.72 8.32 25.35
N LEU A 26 15.11 7.14 24.85
CA LEU A 26 16.31 6.43 25.27
C LEU A 26 17.57 7.24 24.99
N PHE A 27 17.71 7.72 23.75
CA PHE A 27 18.86 8.55 23.38
C PHE A 27 18.87 9.88 24.15
N PHE A 28 17.71 10.51 24.32
CA PHE A 28 17.60 11.72 25.12
C PHE A 28 18.04 11.50 26.58
N THR A 29 17.60 10.41 27.20
CA THR A 29 17.96 10.07 28.59
C THR A 29 19.45 9.70 28.73
N LEU A 30 20.01 8.98 27.75
CA LEU A 30 21.41 8.56 27.76
C LEU A 30 22.37 9.76 27.64
N PHE A 31 21.99 10.76 26.85
CA PHE A 31 22.79 11.97 26.64
C PHE A 31 22.42 13.13 27.58
N TYR A 32 21.34 13.00 28.36
CA TYR A 32 20.96 13.94 29.42
C TYR A 32 22.11 14.32 30.37
N PRO A 33 22.94 13.39 30.90
CA PRO A 33 24.05 13.74 31.79
C PRO A 33 25.18 14.52 31.10
N PHE A 34 25.27 14.49 29.77
CA PHE A 34 26.29 15.24 29.01
C PHE A 34 25.86 16.69 28.70
N GLY A 35 24.60 17.04 28.96
CA GLY A 35 24.05 18.38 28.78
C GLY A 35 22.83 18.40 27.86
N LEU A 36 21.93 19.35 28.11
CA LEU A 36 20.61 19.42 27.45
C LEU A 36 20.69 19.56 25.92
N ILE A 37 21.66 20.31 25.41
CA ILE A 37 21.86 20.52 23.96
C ILE A 37 22.27 19.20 23.29
N ILE A 38 23.20 18.46 23.90
CA ILE A 38 23.69 17.18 23.40
C ILE A 38 22.59 16.12 23.49
N ALA A 39 21.78 16.15 24.56
CA ALA A 39 20.61 15.30 24.71
C ALA A 39 19.57 15.51 23.60
N LEU A 40 19.33 16.77 23.21
CA LEU A 40 18.38 17.11 22.14
C LEU A 40 18.84 16.58 20.78
N ILE A 41 20.13 16.74 20.48
CA ILE A 41 20.76 16.22 19.26
C ILE A 41 20.73 14.70 19.26
N GLY A 42 21.09 14.07 20.38
CA GLY A 42 21.03 12.61 20.55
C GLY A 42 19.62 12.06 20.34
N GLY A 43 18.61 12.69 20.94
CA GLY A 43 17.20 12.35 20.75
C GLY A 43 16.75 12.47 19.29
N PHE A 44 17.20 13.50 18.57
CA PHE A 44 16.93 13.67 17.13
C PHE A 44 17.55 12.54 16.28
N PHE A 45 18.78 12.13 16.58
CA PHE A 45 19.42 10.98 15.92
C PHE A 45 18.73 9.66 16.27
N GLY A 46 18.35 9.46 17.54
CA GLY A 46 17.58 8.30 17.98
C GLY A 46 16.21 8.22 17.30
N ALA A 47 15.51 9.34 17.15
CA ALA A 47 14.25 9.44 16.41
C ALA A 47 14.45 9.12 14.92
N SER A 48 15.54 9.60 14.31
CA SER A 48 15.85 9.33 12.89
C SER A 48 16.02 7.83 12.62
N ILE A 49 16.67 7.09 13.52
CA ILE A 49 16.78 5.63 13.42
C ILE A 49 15.42 4.95 13.51
N GLY A 50 14.55 5.40 14.43
CA GLY A 50 13.18 4.91 14.51
C GLY A 50 12.36 5.21 13.25
N LEU A 51 12.57 6.39 12.63
CA LEU A 51 11.89 6.80 11.41
C LEU A 51 12.23 5.91 10.22
N PHE A 52 13.48 5.43 10.12
CA PHE A 52 13.85 4.44 9.10
C PHE A 52 13.01 3.15 9.20
N LEU A 53 12.76 2.68 10.42
CA LEU A 53 11.88 1.53 10.68
C LEU A 53 10.43 1.82 10.28
N VAL A 54 9.92 3.01 10.61
CA VAL A 54 8.56 3.45 10.20
C VAL A 54 8.43 3.39 8.67
N ILE A 55 9.36 4.00 7.94
CA ILE A 55 9.32 4.03 6.46
C ILE A 55 9.36 2.62 5.87
N PHE A 56 10.16 1.73 6.45
CA PHE A 56 10.22 0.33 6.01
C PHE A 56 8.86 -0.38 6.14
N PHE A 57 8.20 -0.21 7.29
CA PHE A 57 6.87 -0.78 7.53
C PHE A 57 5.78 -0.13 6.68
N GLU A 58 5.84 1.20 6.51
CA GLU A 58 4.97 1.97 5.63
C GLU A 58 5.02 1.40 4.19
N MET A 59 6.25 1.15 3.70
CA MET A 59 6.46 0.65 2.35
C MET A 59 6.01 -0.81 2.18
N ALA A 60 6.15 -1.64 3.22
CA ALA A 60 5.61 -2.99 3.23
C ALA A 60 4.08 -2.99 3.20
N ASN A 61 3.43 -2.11 3.97
CA ASN A 61 1.98 -1.87 3.96
C ASN A 61 1.51 -1.47 2.55
N LEU A 62 2.11 -0.43 1.99
CA LEU A 62 1.73 0.14 0.70
C LEU A 62 1.83 -0.89 -0.44
N LYS A 63 2.89 -1.71 -0.44
CA LYS A 63 3.04 -2.79 -1.43
C LYS A 63 1.88 -3.78 -1.33
N LEU A 64 1.50 -4.20 -0.13
CA LEU A 64 0.42 -5.16 0.10
C LEU A 64 -0.93 -4.63 -0.39
N GLU A 65 -1.19 -3.34 -0.16
CA GLU A 65 -2.38 -2.65 -0.64
C GLU A 65 -2.42 -2.56 -2.17
N ILE A 66 -1.32 -2.14 -2.80
CA ILE A 66 -1.18 -2.09 -4.27
C ILE A 66 -1.39 -3.48 -4.90
N TYR A 67 -0.89 -4.56 -4.27
CA TYR A 67 -1.12 -5.93 -4.76
C TYR A 67 -2.59 -6.33 -4.69
N ARG A 68 -3.32 -5.87 -3.68
CA ARG A 68 -4.76 -6.14 -3.54
C ARG A 68 -5.57 -5.36 -4.56
N GLU A 69 -5.31 -4.07 -4.69
CA GLU A 69 -5.98 -3.22 -5.67
C GLU A 69 -5.77 -3.77 -7.09
N LYS A 70 -4.53 -4.10 -7.48
CA LYS A 70 -4.25 -4.69 -8.79
C LYS A 70 -5.05 -5.97 -9.07
N LYS A 71 -5.29 -6.82 -8.06
CA LYS A 71 -6.10 -8.03 -8.22
C LYS A 71 -7.57 -7.72 -8.46
N GLU A 72 -8.14 -6.77 -7.71
CA GLU A 72 -9.53 -6.34 -7.90
C GLU A 72 -9.72 -5.68 -9.27
N HIS A 73 -8.83 -4.76 -9.66
CA HIS A 73 -8.87 -4.12 -10.97
C HIS A 73 -8.74 -5.12 -12.14
N THR A 74 -7.87 -6.12 -12.03
CA THR A 74 -7.73 -7.17 -13.06
C THR A 74 -8.97 -8.06 -13.14
N LYS A 75 -9.62 -8.34 -12.00
CA LYS A 75 -10.84 -9.13 -11.94
C LYS A 75 -12.03 -8.38 -12.56
N LEU A 76 -12.10 -7.07 -12.37
CA LEU A 76 -13.09 -6.21 -13.02
C LEU A 76 -12.88 -6.16 -14.54
N MET A 77 -11.64 -5.97 -15.00
CA MET A 77 -11.30 -5.99 -16.42
C MET A 77 -11.71 -7.32 -17.08
N LYS A 78 -11.35 -8.46 -16.46
CA LYS A 78 -11.74 -9.78 -16.97
C LYS A 78 -13.26 -9.97 -17.03
N ARG A 79 -14.01 -9.45 -16.06
CA ARG A 79 -15.49 -9.49 -16.10
C ARG A 79 -16.05 -8.64 -17.22
N MET A 80 -15.52 -7.44 -17.44
CA MET A 80 -15.98 -6.57 -18.52
C MET A 80 -15.74 -7.21 -19.89
N VAL A 81 -14.55 -7.77 -20.12
CA VAL A 81 -14.23 -8.50 -21.35
C VAL A 81 -15.15 -9.71 -21.55
N TYR A 82 -15.36 -10.52 -20.50
CA TYR A 82 -16.26 -11.68 -20.58
C TYR A 82 -17.72 -11.29 -20.86
N LEU A 83 -18.20 -10.19 -20.27
CA LEU A 83 -19.56 -9.70 -20.53
C LEU A 83 -19.69 -9.17 -21.96
N LEU A 84 -18.70 -8.44 -22.47
CA LEU A 84 -18.67 -8.00 -23.87
C LEU A 84 -18.64 -9.18 -24.83
N GLU A 85 -17.83 -10.20 -24.55
CA GLU A 85 -17.74 -11.42 -25.35
C GLU A 85 -19.06 -12.19 -25.35
N ARG A 86 -19.71 -12.33 -24.18
CA ARG A 86 -21.05 -12.90 -24.04
C ARG A 86 -22.09 -12.11 -24.82
N LEU A 87 -22.06 -10.78 -24.77
CA LEU A 87 -22.98 -9.94 -25.54
C LEU A 87 -22.74 -10.09 -27.05
N ASN A 88 -21.48 -10.23 -27.48
CA ASN A 88 -21.10 -10.50 -28.86
C ASN A 88 -21.53 -11.91 -29.33
N THR A 89 -21.49 -12.93 -28.46
CA THR A 89 -21.99 -14.29 -28.79
C THR A 89 -23.51 -14.44 -28.68
N SER A 90 -24.19 -13.51 -27.99
CA SER A 90 -25.65 -13.50 -27.87
C SER A 90 -26.32 -12.67 -28.98
N GLN A 91 -25.54 -11.93 -29.77
CA GLN A 91 -25.97 -11.35 -31.04
C GLN A 91 -25.95 -12.46 -32.11
N PRO A 92 -27.09 -12.84 -32.71
CA PRO A 92 -27.05 -13.58 -33.96
C PRO A 92 -26.39 -12.64 -34.97
N SER A 93 -25.37 -13.14 -35.66
CA SER A 93 -24.76 -12.52 -36.83
C SER A 93 -25.77 -11.70 -37.64
N GLN A 94 -25.73 -10.37 -37.55
CA GLN A 94 -26.32 -9.53 -38.59
C GLN A 94 -25.33 -9.46 -39.75
N PRO A 95 -25.69 -9.98 -40.93
CA PRO A 95 -24.86 -9.85 -42.12
C PRO A 95 -24.90 -8.39 -42.53
N SER A 96 -23.75 -7.75 -42.61
CA SER A 96 -23.61 -6.43 -43.24
C SER A 96 -22.64 -6.51 -44.41
N ASP A 97 -22.86 -7.55 -45.24
CA ASP A 97 -22.34 -7.65 -46.61
C ASP A 97 -23.52 -7.82 -47.59
N GLU A 98 -24.56 -6.98 -47.49
CA GLU A 98 -25.48 -6.78 -48.62
C GLU A 98 -26.17 -5.41 -48.49
N LYS A 99 -25.62 -4.45 -49.24
CA LYS A 99 -26.27 -3.32 -49.93
C LYS A 99 -25.28 -2.16 -50.06
N LEU A 100 -24.24 -2.39 -50.85
CA LEU A 100 -23.78 -1.36 -51.78
C LEU A 100 -24.51 -1.63 -53.10
N SER A 101 -25.70 -1.04 -53.19
CA SER A 101 -26.55 -1.03 -54.38
C SER A 101 -25.82 -0.30 -55.51
N ASP A 102 -25.95 -0.87 -56.70
CA ASP A 102 -25.87 -0.22 -58.01
C ASP A 102 -26.01 1.31 -57.94
N HIS A 103 -24.95 1.99 -58.38
CA HIS A 103 -25.03 3.15 -59.25
C HIS A 103 -23.73 3.34 -60.03
#